data_AF-A0A2N2MQZ3-F1
#
_entry.id   AF-A0A2N2MQZ3-F1
#
_cell.length_a   1.000
_cell.length_b   1.000
_cell.length_c   1.000
_cell.angle_alpha   90.00
_cell.angle_beta   90.00
_cell.angle_gamma   90.00
#
_symmetry.space_group_name_H-M   'P 1'
#
loop_
_entity.id
_entity.type
_entity.pdbx_description
1 polymer ?
#
loop_
_entity_poly.entity_id
_entity_poly.type
_entity_poly.pdbx_seq_one_letter_code
_entity_poly.pdbx_strand_id
1 'polypeptide(L)'
;MLITILAAGSTGDTIPYIALGKELKKAGDRVRFATFRNFENLIKNHGLEFHPIHGDIRQAAASTVGQEAMQADNPLKLLLSFNRLKDLAQGVQNDLFEACKGADLIIYHPGCAVGFFAAQQFGIPSV
;
A
#
# COMPACT_ATOMS: atom_id res chain seq x y z
N MET A 1 18.17 -6.14 9.00
CA MET A 1 17.53 -4.81 9.05
C MET A 1 16.01 -5.00 9.00
N LEU A 2 15.21 -4.00 9.41
CA LEU A 2 13.77 -3.97 9.16
C LEU A 2 13.51 -3.27 7.82
N ILE A 3 13.09 -4.05 6.83
CA ILE A 3 12.68 -3.54 5.51
C ILE A 3 11.15 -3.49 5.46
N THR A 4 10.59 -2.30 5.22
CA THR A 4 9.15 -2.14 5.01
C THR A 4 8.86 -2.07 3.51
N ILE A 5 8.02 -2.99 3.03
CA ILE A 5 7.54 -3.04 1.66
C ILE A 5 6.10 -2.51 1.59
N LEU A 6 5.86 -1.49 0.78
CA LEU A 6 4.54 -0.91 0.54
C LEU A 6 4.01 -1.36 -0.82
N ALA A 7 2.96 -2.19 -0.82
CA ALA A 7 2.35 -2.70 -2.05
C ALA A 7 0.81 -2.67 -1.95
N ALA A 8 0.23 -1.47 -2.07
CA ALA A 8 -1.21 -1.24 -2.12
C ALA A 8 -1.70 -1.19 -3.58
N GLY A 9 -1.57 -2.31 -4.29
CA GLY A 9 -1.93 -2.41 -5.71
C GLY A 9 -2.83 -3.61 -6.01
N SER A 10 -2.92 -3.95 -7.29
CA SER A 10 -3.59 -5.17 -7.75
C SER A 10 -2.80 -6.42 -7.32
N THR A 11 -3.39 -7.60 -7.51
CA THR A 11 -2.67 -8.87 -7.32
C THR A 11 -1.39 -8.95 -8.16
N GLY A 12 -1.40 -8.38 -9.36
CA GLY A 12 -0.23 -8.35 -10.26
C GLY A 12 0.90 -7.49 -9.70
N ASP A 13 0.56 -6.42 -8.97
CA ASP A 13 1.55 -5.57 -8.31
C ASP A 13 2.06 -6.22 -7.04
N THR A 14 1.17 -6.82 -6.23
CA THR A 14 1.55 -7.35 -4.91
C THR A 14 2.43 -8.60 -4.98
N ILE A 15 2.17 -9.55 -5.89
CA ILE A 15 2.89 -10.84 -5.93
C ILE A 15 4.42 -10.67 -6.11
N PRO A 16 4.92 -9.85 -7.06
CA PRO A 16 6.36 -9.61 -7.22
C PRO A 16 7.04 -9.12 -5.93
N TYR A 17 6.39 -8.22 -5.19
CA TYR A 17 6.92 -7.72 -3.92
C TYR A 17 6.93 -8.81 -2.82
N ILE A 18 5.97 -9.74 -2.81
CA ILE A 18 5.99 -10.88 -1.88
C ILE A 18 7.20 -11.77 -2.16
N ALA A 19 7.46 -12.06 -3.45
CA ALA A 19 8.64 -12.83 -3.86
C ALA A 19 9.94 -12.13 -3.43
N LEU A 20 10.04 -10.82 -3.63
CA LEU A 20 11.17 -10.01 -3.14
C LEU A 20 11.31 -10.11 -1.61
N GLY A 21 10.23 -9.90 -0.87
CA GLY A 21 10.22 -9.99 0.59
C GLY A 21 10.67 -11.36 1.11
N LYS A 22 10.31 -12.44 0.41
CA LYS A 22 10.76 -13.79 0.74
C LYS A 22 12.27 -13.94 0.61
N GLU A 23 12.86 -13.43 -0.46
CA GLU A 23 14.32 -13.52 -0.66
C GLU A 23 15.08 -12.60 0.31
N LEU A 24 14.58 -11.39 0.58
CA LEU A 24 15.14 -10.50 1.62
C LEU A 24 15.13 -11.17 3.00
N LYS A 25 14.01 -11.83 3.35
CA LYS A 25 13.93 -12.60 4.60
C LYS A 25 14.94 -13.73 4.66
N LYS A 26 15.12 -14.49 3.57
CA LYS A 26 16.14 -15.55 3.51
C LYS A 26 17.56 -15.00 3.65
N ALA A 27 17.81 -13.78 3.18
CA ALA A 27 19.09 -13.10 3.36
C ALA A 27 19.33 -12.62 4.81
N GLY A 28 18.33 -12.73 5.70
CA GLY A 28 18.44 -12.43 7.13
C GLY A 28 17.71 -11.15 7.56
N ASP A 29 17.02 -10.47 6.65
CA ASP A 29 16.26 -9.27 6.99
C ASP A 29 14.89 -9.59 7.61
N ARG A 30 14.42 -8.68 8.47
CA ARG A 30 13.02 -8.65 8.91
C ARG A 30 12.24 -7.87 7.87
N VAL A 31 11.19 -8.48 7.33
CA VAL A 31 10.38 -7.84 6.27
C VAL A 31 8.98 -7.60 6.79
N ARG A 32 8.61 -6.32 6.85
CA ARG A 32 7.23 -5.87 7.07
C ARG A 32 6.58 -5.55 5.75
N PHE A 33 5.39 -6.07 5.53
CA PHE A 33 4.67 -5.94 4.28
C PHE A 33 3.33 -5.24 4.51
N ALA A 34 3.18 -4.04 3.95
CA ALA A 34 1.97 -3.23 4.06
C ALA A 34 1.11 -3.38 2.79
N THR A 35 -0.06 -3.98 2.95
CA THR A 35 -1.03 -4.18 1.86
C THR A 35 -2.44 -4.43 2.42
N PHE A 36 -3.42 -4.58 1.53
CA PHE A 36 -4.82 -4.85 1.87
C PHE A 36 -4.99 -6.20 2.58
N ARG A 37 -6.00 -6.28 3.47
CA ARG A 37 -6.27 -7.44 4.31
C ARG A 37 -6.53 -8.74 3.54
N ASN A 38 -7.01 -8.66 2.30
CA ASN A 38 -7.23 -9.85 1.46
C ASN A 38 -5.92 -10.62 1.14
N PHE A 39 -4.75 -9.99 1.30
CA PHE A 39 -3.45 -10.65 1.13
C PHE A 39 -2.85 -11.17 2.44
N GLU A 40 -3.45 -10.89 3.60
CA GLU A 40 -2.89 -11.22 4.92
C GLU A 40 -2.39 -12.67 5.02
N ASN A 41 -3.24 -13.63 4.65
CA ASN A 41 -2.90 -15.04 4.67
C ASN A 41 -1.72 -15.36 3.74
N LEU A 42 -1.69 -14.76 2.55
CA LEU A 42 -0.61 -14.98 1.59
C LEU A 42 0.73 -14.46 2.13
N ILE A 43 0.74 -13.25 2.71
CA ILE A 43 1.91 -12.64 3.35
C ILE A 43 2.43 -13.51 4.49
N LYS A 44 1.54 -13.88 5.42
CA LYS A 44 1.88 -14.69 6.60
C LYS A 44 2.36 -16.08 6.24
N ASN A 45 1.78 -16.72 5.21
CA ASN A 45 2.22 -18.03 4.72
C ASN A 45 3.65 -18.00 4.15
N HIS A 46 4.12 -16.84 3.70
CA HIS A 46 5.51 -16.63 3.27
C HIS A 46 6.42 -16.22 4.43
N GLY A 47 5.87 -16.16 5.66
CA GLY A 47 6.57 -15.82 6.88
C GLY A 47 6.97 -14.35 6.99
N LEU A 48 6.33 -13.46 6.23
CA LEU A 48 6.59 -12.01 6.30
C LEU A 48 5.73 -11.38 7.41
N GLU A 49 6.21 -10.31 8.04
CA GLU A 49 5.42 -9.54 8.99
C GLU A 49 4.33 -8.77 8.21
N PHE A 50 3.07 -8.89 8.59
CA PHE A 50 1.96 -8.24 7.89
C PHE A 50 1.54 -6.96 8.61
N HIS A 51 1.46 -5.85 7.88
CA HIS A 51 0.86 -4.60 8.34
C HIS A 51 -0.41 -4.30 7.52
N PRO A 52 -1.60 -4.30 8.14
CA PRO A 52 -2.84 -4.05 7.41
C PRO A 52 -2.91 -2.59 6.97
N ILE A 53 -3.50 -2.34 5.80
CA ILE A 53 -3.99 -1.03 5.39
C ILE A 53 -5.51 -1.07 5.26
N HIS A 54 -6.16 0.05 5.53
CA HIS A 54 -7.60 0.25 5.37
C HIS A 54 -7.98 0.22 3.89
N GLY A 55 -9.22 -0.18 3.63
CA GLY A 55 -9.77 -0.22 2.28
C GLY A 55 -9.52 -1.53 1.53
N ASP A 56 -10.07 -1.57 0.32
CA ASP A 56 -9.86 -2.59 -0.70
C ASP A 56 -10.10 -1.91 -2.04
N ILE A 57 -9.10 -1.91 -2.93
CA ILE A 57 -9.23 -1.31 -4.27
C ILE A 57 -10.40 -1.93 -5.04
N ARG A 58 -10.68 -3.22 -4.85
CA ARG A 58 -11.82 -3.87 -5.49
C ARG A 58 -13.14 -3.37 -4.94
N GLN A 59 -13.26 -3.15 -3.63
CA GLN A 59 -14.46 -2.55 -3.05
C GLN A 59 -14.61 -1.09 -3.46
N ALA A 60 -13.52 -0.33 -3.49
CA ALA A 60 -13.53 1.06 -3.94
C ALA A 60 -13.97 1.15 -5.41
N ALA A 61 -13.41 0.32 -6.29
CA ALA A 61 -13.77 0.26 -7.71
C ALA A 61 -15.18 -0.30 -7.95
N ALA A 62 -15.63 -1.27 -7.15
CA ALA A 62 -16.96 -1.85 -7.24
C ALA A 62 -18.05 -1.00 -6.56
N SER A 63 -17.67 -0.02 -5.74
CA SER A 63 -18.62 0.90 -5.10
C SER A 63 -19.33 1.75 -6.16
N THR A 64 -20.56 2.16 -5.85
CA THR A 64 -21.33 3.10 -6.69
C THR A 64 -20.52 4.37 -6.97
N VAL A 65 -19.78 4.87 -5.97
CA VAL A 65 -18.91 6.04 -6.10
C VAL A 65 -17.73 5.79 -7.04
N GLY A 66 -17.11 4.61 -7.00
CA GLY A 66 -16.02 4.24 -7.90
C GLY A 66 -16.48 4.09 -9.35
N GLN A 67 -17.63 3.43 -9.56
CA GLN A 67 -18.26 3.33 -10.88
C GLN A 67 -18.68 4.70 -11.42
N GLU A 68 -19.27 5.56 -10.59
CA GLU A 68 -19.63 6.94 -10.95
C GLU A 68 -18.41 7.81 -11.29
N ALA A 69 -17.28 7.60 -10.61
CA ALA A 69 -16.02 8.29 -10.92
C ALA A 69 -15.45 7.84 -12.27
N MET A 70 -15.46 6.53 -12.55
CA MET A 70 -14.99 5.97 -13.83
C MET A 70 -15.89 6.35 -15.01
N GLN A 71 -17.19 6.58 -14.76
CA GLN A 71 -18.17 7.01 -15.75
C GLN A 71 -18.47 8.53 -15.67
N ALA A 72 -17.59 9.31 -15.04
CA ALA A 72 -17.77 10.75 -14.98
C ALA A 72 -17.56 11.37 -16.36
N ASP A 73 -18.61 11.98 -16.88
CA ASP A 73 -18.68 12.67 -18.16
C ASP A 73 -18.42 14.18 -18.03
N ASN A 74 -18.32 14.70 -16.80
CA ASN A 74 -18.07 16.10 -16.50
C ASN A 74 -17.13 16.27 -15.29
N PRO A 75 -16.19 17.25 -15.33
CA PRO A 75 -15.29 17.56 -14.22
C PRO A 75 -15.96 17.81 -12.87
N LEU A 76 -17.20 18.33 -12.82
CA LEU A 76 -17.90 18.54 -11.54
C LEU A 76 -18.27 17.23 -10.85
N LYS A 77 -18.74 16.24 -11.63
CA LYS A 77 -19.10 14.90 -11.14
C LYS A 77 -17.84 14.15 -10.68
N LEU A 78 -16.76 14.29 -11.45
CA LEU A 78 -15.44 13.77 -11.09
C LEU A 78 -14.97 14.34 -9.74
N LEU A 79 -15.05 15.67 -9.54
CA LEU A 79 -14.64 16.34 -8.31
C LEU A 79 -15.46 15.86 -7.08
N LEU A 80 -16.77 15.70 -7.24
CA LEU A 80 -17.64 15.19 -6.17
C LEU A 80 -17.32 13.74 -5.81
N SER A 81 -17.01 12.89 -6.78
CA SER A 81 -16.56 11.51 -6.53
C SER A 81 -15.22 11.47 -5.80
N PHE A 82 -14.27 12.34 -6.16
CA PHE A 82 -13.01 12.47 -5.43
C PHE A 82 -13.21 12.87 -3.97
N ASN A 83 -14.13 13.81 -3.69
CA ASN A 83 -14.42 14.25 -2.33
C ASN A 83 -15.00 13.11 -1.45
N ARG A 84 -15.73 12.16 -2.07
CA ARG A 84 -16.27 10.97 -1.39
C ARG A 84 -15.22 9.87 -1.16
N LEU A 85 -14.17 9.82 -1.98
CA LEU A 85 -13.06 8.88 -1.84
C LEU A 85 -11.90 9.41 -0.98
N LYS A 86 -11.94 10.71 -0.63
CA LYS A 86 -10.88 11.40 0.09
C LYS A 86 -10.56 10.76 1.44
N ASP A 87 -11.57 10.43 2.25
CA ASP A 87 -11.35 9.87 3.58
C ASP A 87 -10.74 8.47 3.51
N LEU A 88 -11.18 7.66 2.53
CA LEU A 88 -10.60 6.36 2.25
C LEU A 88 -9.14 6.50 1.81
N ALA A 89 -8.86 7.41 0.87
CA ALA A 89 -7.52 7.68 0.40
C ALA A 89 -6.62 8.13 1.56
N GLN A 90 -7.10 9.04 2.41
CA GLN A 90 -6.35 9.52 3.57
C GLN A 90 -6.08 8.40 4.58
N GLY A 91 -7.06 7.53 4.84
CA GLY A 91 -6.87 6.34 5.68
C GLY A 91 -5.76 5.43 5.15
N VAL A 92 -5.80 5.09 3.85
CA VAL A 92 -4.76 4.28 3.19
C VAL A 92 -3.38 4.92 3.32
N GLN A 93 -3.26 6.22 3.05
CA GLN A 93 -1.98 6.93 3.14
C GLN A 93 -1.45 6.95 4.58
N ASN A 94 -2.32 7.15 5.58
CA ASN A 94 -1.94 7.11 6.98
C ASN A 94 -1.42 5.73 7.37
N ASP A 95 -2.10 4.65 7.01
CA ASP A 95 -1.63 3.30 7.37
C ASP A 95 -0.30 2.94 6.71
N LEU A 96 -0.11 3.34 5.45
CA LEU A 96 1.15 3.15 4.73
C LEU A 96 2.28 3.94 5.39
N PHE A 97 2.02 5.17 5.84
CA PHE A 97 2.98 5.98 6.58
C PHE A 97 3.32 5.35 7.94
N GLU A 98 2.31 4.89 8.69
CA GLU A 98 2.50 4.20 9.97
C GLU A 98 3.32 2.92 9.82
N ALA A 99 3.10 2.16 8.74
CA ALA A 99 3.88 0.96 8.44
C ALA A 99 5.38 1.24 8.28
N CYS A 100 5.76 2.45 7.88
CA CYS A 100 7.15 2.86 7.68
C CYS A 100 7.90 3.11 9.00
N LYS A 101 7.20 3.27 10.13
CA LYS A 101 7.85 3.59 11.41
C LYS A 101 8.78 2.46 11.88
N GLY A 102 10.01 2.86 12.20
CA GLY A 102 11.07 1.95 12.65
C GLY A 102 11.76 1.15 11.55
N ALA A 103 11.43 1.39 10.28
CA ALA A 103 12.13 0.77 9.17
C ALA A 103 13.55 1.33 9.00
N ASP A 104 14.46 0.48 8.53
CA ASP A 104 15.83 0.85 8.12
C ASP A 104 15.89 1.14 6.60
N LEU A 105 14.93 0.61 5.82
CA LEU A 105 14.78 0.79 4.38
C LEU A 105 13.30 0.67 4.00
N ILE A 106 12.84 1.52 3.09
CA ILE A 106 11.50 1.44 2.51
C ILE A 106 11.58 1.04 1.04
N ILE A 107 10.84 0.01 0.64
CA ILE A 107 10.64 -0.36 -0.76
C ILE A 107 9.17 -0.11 -1.08
N TYR A 108 8.85 0.62 -2.14
CA TYR A 108 7.46 0.96 -2.43
C TYR A 108 7.09 0.82 -3.90
N HIS A 109 5.86 0.36 -4.13
CA HIS A 109 5.22 0.44 -5.44
C HIS A 109 5.01 1.92 -5.84
N PRO A 110 5.16 2.33 -7.12
CA PRO A 110 5.01 3.72 -7.54
C PRO A 110 3.67 4.37 -7.15
N GLY A 111 2.59 3.59 -7.04
CA GLY A 111 1.29 4.06 -6.54
C GLY A 111 1.26 4.38 -5.03
N CYS A 112 2.31 4.05 -4.29
CA CYS A 112 2.47 4.27 -2.85
C CYS A 112 3.53 5.35 -2.57
N ALA A 113 3.44 6.50 -3.26
CA ALA A 113 4.41 7.59 -3.19
C ALA A 113 4.70 8.12 -1.76
N VAL A 114 3.81 7.87 -0.79
CA VAL A 114 4.06 8.12 0.64
C VAL A 114 5.34 7.45 1.14
N GLY A 115 5.77 6.33 0.55
CA GLY A 115 7.02 5.68 0.90
C GLY A 115 8.23 6.59 0.75
N PHE A 116 8.29 7.38 -0.32
CA PHE A 116 9.35 8.38 -0.53
C PHE A 116 9.38 9.43 0.58
N PHE A 117 8.22 10.03 0.88
CA PHE A 117 8.12 11.10 1.87
C PHE A 117 8.37 10.57 3.29
N ALA A 118 7.89 9.37 3.61
CA ALA A 118 8.18 8.72 4.88
C ALA A 118 9.68 8.46 5.06
N ALA A 119 10.35 7.99 4.01
CA ALA A 119 11.80 7.76 4.04
C ALA A 119 12.59 9.06 4.28
N GLN A 120 12.20 10.15 3.61
CA GLN A 120 12.78 11.47 3.86
C GLN A 120 12.56 11.93 5.31
N GLN A 121 11.35 11.74 5.84
CA GLN A 121 11.02 12.14 7.21
C GLN A 121 11.81 11.35 8.25
N PHE A 122 12.05 10.06 8.02
CA PHE A 122 12.79 9.21 8.95
C PHE A 122 14.31 9.22 8.71
N GLY A 123 14.79 9.88 7.65
CA GLY A 123 16.22 9.93 7.31
C GLY A 123 16.79 8.59 6.87
N ILE A 124 15.97 7.76 6.21
CA ILE A 124 16.32 6.42 5.75
C ILE A 124 16.23 6.31 4.22
N PRO A 125 16.92 5.34 3.59
CA PRO A 125 16.81 5.13 2.15
C PRO A 125 15.41 4.64 1.74
N SER A 126 15.03 4.97 0.50
CA SER A 126 13.89 4.35 -0.17
C SER A 126 14.19 3.97 -1.61
N VAL A 127 13.49 2.94 -2.10
CA VAL A 127 13.57 2.40 -3.47
C VAL A 127 12.18 2.19 -4.04
#